data_AF-A0A1V6K9J3-F1
#
_entry.id   AF-A0A1V6K9J3-F1
#
_cell.length_a   1.000
_cell.length_b   1.000
_cell.length_c   1.000
_cell.angle_alpha   90.00
_cell.angle_beta   90.00
_cell.angle_gamma   90.00
#
_symmetry.space_group_name_H-M   'P 1'
#
loop_
_entity.id
_entity.type
_entity.pdbx_description
1 polymer ?
#
loop_
_entity_poly.entity_id
_entity_poly.type
_entity_poly.pdbx_seq_one_letter_code
_entity_poly.pdbx_strand_id
1 'polypeptide(L)'
;MADAELVARLTGAEHVEILIEEATRRYGVVIAPDGISGNLIFRTLAFLGAGAGHGAPVVNIDKIFVDTSRASPDYTNAIMLAKSLAESRKP
;
A
#
# COMPACT_ATOMS: atom_id res chain seq x y z
N MET A 1 -7.58 -24.42 -15.09
CA MET A 1 -7.65 -23.36 -14.06
C MET A 1 -6.57 -22.35 -14.39
N ALA A 2 -6.84 -21.06 -14.25
CA ALA A 2 -5.80 -20.05 -14.40
C ALA A 2 -4.82 -20.15 -13.23
N ASP A 3 -3.55 -19.78 -13.43
CA ASP A 3 -2.50 -19.92 -12.41
C ASP A 3 -2.85 -19.22 -11.09
N ALA A 4 -3.44 -18.02 -11.16
CA ALA A 4 -3.86 -17.26 -9.99
C ALA A 4 -4.97 -17.95 -9.18
N GLU A 5 -5.89 -18.62 -9.85
CA GLU A 5 -6.97 -19.40 -9.23
C GLU A 5 -6.42 -20.66 -8.53
N LEU A 6 -5.41 -21.30 -9.12
CA LEU A 6 -4.71 -22.43 -8.51
C LEU A 6 -3.94 -21.99 -7.25
N VAL A 7 -3.21 -20.87 -7.31
CA VAL A 7 -2.48 -20.34 -6.15
C VAL A 7 -3.42 -19.99 -5.00
N ALA A 8 -4.54 -19.32 -5.29
CA ALA A 8 -5.56 -18.99 -4.29
C ALA A 8 -6.07 -20.26 -3.58
N ARG A 9 -6.41 -21.30 -4.34
CA ARG A 9 -6.84 -22.59 -3.77
C ARG A 9 -5.79 -23.28 -2.91
N LEU A 10 -4.53 -23.27 -3.33
CA LEU A 10 -3.44 -23.92 -2.59
C LEU A 10 -3.07 -23.17 -1.31
N THR A 11 -3.29 -21.86 -1.27
CA THR A 11 -2.92 -20.99 -0.13
C THR A 11 -4.08 -20.66 0.81
N GLY A 12 -5.32 -20.92 0.39
CA GLY A 12 -6.52 -20.44 1.08
C GLY A 12 -6.73 -18.93 0.93
N ALA A 13 -5.97 -18.27 0.05
CA ALA A 13 -6.18 -16.87 -0.27
C ALA A 13 -7.40 -16.68 -1.17
N GLU A 14 -7.97 -15.49 -1.14
CA GLU A 14 -9.08 -15.12 -2.03
C GLU A 14 -8.55 -14.63 -3.38
N HIS A 15 -9.13 -15.15 -4.47
CA HIS A 15 -8.86 -14.67 -5.82
C HIS A 15 -9.82 -13.54 -6.19
N VAL A 16 -9.31 -12.31 -6.29
CA VAL A 16 -10.08 -11.11 -6.65
C VAL A 16 -9.96 -10.72 -8.13
N GLU A 17 -9.46 -11.62 -8.97
CA GLU A 17 -9.21 -11.36 -10.39
C GLU A 17 -8.33 -10.12 -10.60
N ILE A 18 -8.73 -9.22 -11.51
CA ILE A 18 -8.07 -7.93 -11.76
C ILE A 18 -8.67 -6.79 -10.93
N LEU A 19 -9.64 -7.09 -10.06
CA LEU A 19 -10.46 -6.11 -9.34
C LEU A 19 -9.73 -5.61 -8.09
N ILE A 20 -8.69 -4.81 -8.29
CA ILE A 20 -7.90 -4.24 -7.19
C ILE A 20 -8.75 -3.35 -6.26
N GLU A 21 -9.79 -2.73 -6.79
CA GLU A 21 -10.76 -1.96 -6.01
C GLU A 21 -11.49 -2.82 -4.98
N GLU A 22 -11.83 -4.07 -5.30
CA GLU A 22 -12.48 -4.99 -4.35
C GLU A 22 -11.52 -5.39 -3.23
N ALA A 23 -10.23 -5.61 -3.55
CA ALA A 23 -9.21 -5.86 -2.54
C ALA A 23 -9.14 -4.69 -1.54
N THR A 24 -9.17 -3.45 -2.02
CA THR A 24 -9.11 -2.27 -1.15
C THR A 24 -10.37 -2.02 -0.32
N ARG A 25 -11.56 -2.45 -0.78
CA ARG A 25 -12.80 -2.31 -0.01
C ARG A 25 -12.92 -3.33 1.12
N ARG A 26 -12.31 -4.50 0.95
CA ARG A 26 -12.48 -5.65 1.85
C ARG A 26 -11.34 -5.84 2.84
N TYR A 27 -10.14 -5.38 2.49
CA TYR A 27 -8.94 -5.58 3.30
C TYR A 27 -8.29 -4.25 3.69
N GLY A 28 -7.73 -4.21 4.90
CA GLY A 28 -6.98 -3.05 5.40
C GLY A 28 -5.53 -2.99 4.91
N VAL A 29 -4.98 -4.10 4.37
CA VAL A 29 -3.60 -4.19 3.87
C VAL A 29 -3.57 -5.06 2.62
N VAL A 30 -2.88 -4.57 1.58
CA VAL A 30 -2.58 -5.33 0.36
C VAL A 30 -1.06 -5.48 0.26
N ILE A 31 -0.58 -6.72 0.17
CA ILE A 31 0.84 -7.04 -0.01
C ILE A 31 1.04 -7.41 -1.47
N ALA A 32 1.78 -6.57 -2.20
CA ALA A 32 2.14 -6.85 -3.58
C ALA A 32 3.23 -7.93 -3.64
N PRO A 33 3.29 -8.73 -4.73
CA PRO A 33 4.30 -9.78 -4.89
C PRO A 33 5.72 -9.22 -5.01
N ASP A 34 5.86 -8.00 -5.54
CA ASP A 34 7.13 -7.30 -5.68
C ASP A 34 6.91 -5.78 -5.71
N GLY A 35 8.02 -5.03 -5.72
CA GLY A 35 7.99 -3.56 -5.74
C GLY A 35 7.47 -2.95 -7.03
N ILE A 36 7.62 -3.63 -8.18
CA ILE A 36 7.08 -3.17 -9.47
C ILE A 36 5.56 -3.27 -9.43
N SER A 37 5.01 -4.44 -9.10
CA SER A 37 3.57 -4.64 -8.92
C SER A 37 2.99 -3.70 -7.86
N GLY A 38 3.69 -3.51 -6.74
CA GLY A 38 3.24 -2.59 -5.67
C GLY A 38 3.15 -1.14 -6.14
N ASN A 39 4.14 -0.66 -6.87
CA ASN A 39 4.11 0.68 -7.45
C ASN A 39 3.00 0.82 -8.51
N LEU A 40 2.74 -0.21 -9.32
CA LEU A 40 1.63 -0.19 -10.29
C LEU A 40 0.27 -0.14 -9.58
N ILE A 41 0.07 -0.97 -8.55
CA ILE A 41 -1.15 -0.95 -7.72
C ILE A 41 -1.34 0.44 -7.10
N PHE A 42 -0.30 1.00 -6.47
CA PHE A 42 -0.37 2.33 -5.88
C PHE A 42 -0.76 3.40 -6.92
N ARG A 43 -0.14 3.40 -8.10
CA ARG A 43 -0.43 4.38 -9.16
C ARG A 43 -1.84 4.25 -9.69
N THR A 44 -2.34 3.03 -9.85
CA THR A 44 -3.73 2.78 -10.23
C THR A 44 -4.67 3.37 -9.19
N LEU A 45 -4.46 3.08 -7.91
CA LEU A 45 -5.32 3.57 -6.83
C LEU A 45 -5.25 5.10 -6.68
N ALA A 46 -4.05 5.69 -6.71
CA ALA A 46 -3.86 7.12 -6.50
C ALA A 46 -4.29 7.98 -7.70
N PHE A 47 -4.00 7.53 -8.93
CA PHE A 47 -4.22 8.35 -10.13
C PHE A 47 -5.48 8.00 -10.92
N LEU A 48 -5.98 6.76 -10.82
CA LEU A 48 -7.22 6.34 -11.48
C LEU A 48 -8.35 6.08 -10.48
N GLY A 49 -8.04 5.60 -9.28
CA GLY A 49 -9.01 5.23 -8.24
C GLY A 49 -9.38 6.34 -7.26
N ALA A 50 -9.00 7.59 -7.53
CA ALA A 50 -9.21 8.74 -6.64
C ALA A 50 -8.64 8.58 -5.21
N GLY A 51 -7.67 7.69 -5.02
CA GLY A 51 -6.98 7.47 -3.76
C GLY A 51 -6.04 8.63 -3.39
N ALA A 52 -5.86 8.86 -2.09
CA ALA A 52 -4.95 9.87 -1.56
C ALA A 52 -3.66 9.25 -1.03
N GLY A 53 -2.51 9.70 -1.56
CA GLY A 53 -1.20 9.34 -1.05
C GLY A 53 -0.90 10.05 0.27
N HIS A 54 -0.40 9.29 1.26
CA HIS A 54 -0.02 9.82 2.57
C HIS A 54 1.49 9.74 2.84
N GLY A 55 2.30 9.50 1.81
CA GLY A 55 3.71 9.14 1.94
C GLY A 55 3.89 7.63 2.15
N ALA A 56 5.13 7.16 1.97
CA ALA A 56 5.52 5.77 2.07
C ALA A 56 6.48 5.59 3.26
N PRO A 57 6.05 4.99 4.38
CA PRO A 57 6.94 4.72 5.49
C PRO A 57 7.90 3.57 5.11
N VAL A 58 9.20 3.79 5.25
CA VAL A 58 10.18 2.72 5.15
C VAL A 58 10.16 1.97 6.47
N VAL A 59 9.71 0.72 6.41
CA VAL A 59 9.58 -0.17 7.56
C VAL A 59 10.85 -1.01 7.74
N ASN A 60 10.98 -1.65 8.90
CA ASN A 60 12.12 -2.53 9.23
C ASN A 60 13.48 -1.80 9.37
N ILE A 61 13.45 -0.55 9.82
CA ILE A 61 14.62 0.24 10.19
C ILE A 61 14.39 0.94 11.56
N ASP A 62 15.46 1.30 12.26
CA ASP A 62 15.37 1.86 13.62
C ASP A 62 14.82 3.29 13.67
N LYS A 63 14.78 3.98 12.53
CA LYS A 63 14.32 5.37 12.41
C LYS A 63 12.96 5.45 11.73
N ILE A 64 12.18 6.46 12.09
CA ILE A 64 10.98 6.81 11.34
C ILE A 64 11.43 7.56 10.08
N PHE A 65 11.16 6.97 8.92
CA PHE A 65 11.45 7.56 7.63
C PHE A 65 10.22 7.42 6.74
N VAL A 66 9.70 8.55 6.27
CA VAL A 66 8.56 8.61 5.34
C VAL A 66 9.06 9.22 4.05
N ASP A 67 9.10 8.41 2.99
CA ASP A 67 9.42 8.86 1.63
C ASP A 67 8.17 9.48 0.98
N THR A 68 8.36 10.54 0.21
CA THR A 68 7.27 11.22 -0.47
C THR A 68 7.72 11.70 -1.84
N SER A 69 6.78 11.74 -2.79
CA SER A 69 7.09 12.16 -4.15
C SER A 69 7.55 13.61 -4.18
N ARG A 70 8.65 13.86 -4.91
CA ARG A 70 9.13 15.22 -5.22
C ARG A 70 8.11 16.08 -5.96
N ALA A 71 7.15 15.44 -6.64
CA ALA A 71 6.08 16.13 -7.35
C ALA A 71 4.91 16.52 -6.42
N SER A 72 4.95 16.16 -5.13
CA SER A 72 3.90 16.53 -4.19
C SER A 72 3.98 18.01 -3.86
N PRO A 73 2.93 18.82 -4.13
CA PRO A 73 2.91 20.23 -3.74
C PRO A 73 2.64 20.41 -2.24
N ASP A 74 2.18 19.37 -1.55
CA ASP A 74 1.85 19.34 -0.13
C ASP A 74 2.50 18.13 0.56
N TYR A 75 3.12 18.36 1.70
CA TYR A 75 3.79 17.35 2.51
C TYR A 75 3.06 17.07 3.84
N THR A 76 1.92 17.70 4.09
CA THR A 76 1.15 17.60 5.33
C THR A 76 0.82 16.15 5.65
N ASN A 77 0.34 15.36 4.68
CA ASN A 77 -0.01 13.96 4.91
C ASN A 77 1.21 13.11 5.33
N ALA A 78 2.37 13.31 4.69
CA ALA A 78 3.59 12.58 5.03
C ALA A 78 4.11 12.93 6.43
N ILE A 79 4.04 14.21 6.81
CA ILE A 79 4.40 14.68 8.15
C ILE A 79 3.44 14.11 9.19
N MET A 80 2.14 14.13 8.92
CA MET A 80 1.12 13.57 9.81
C MET A 80 1.29 12.05 9.97
N LEU A 81 1.64 11.34 8.90
CA LEU A 81 1.96 9.92 8.99
C LEU A 81 3.20 9.68 9.87
N ALA A 82 4.28 10.44 9.67
CA ALA A 82 5.48 10.34 10.49
C ALA A 82 5.19 10.63 11.98
N LYS A 83 4.36 11.62 12.27
CA LYS A 83 3.90 11.95 13.63
C LYS A 83 3.14 10.77 14.24
N SER A 84 2.14 10.22 13.54
CA SER A 84 1.35 9.09 14.02
C SER A 84 2.22 7.85 14.32
N LEU A 85 3.25 7.60 13.49
CA LEU A 85 4.22 6.53 13.72
C LEU A 85 5.06 6.77 14.97
N ALA A 86 5.44 8.03 15.24
CA ALA A 86 6.20 8.40 16.43
C ALA A 86 5.37 8.22 17.70
N GLU A 87 4.10 8.61 17.68
CA GLU A 87 3.18 8.43 18.81
C GLU A 87 2.80 6.95 19.04
N SER A 88 2.82 6.13 17.99
CA SER A 88 2.50 4.69 18.08
C SER A 88 3.67 3.83 18.59
N ARG A 89 4.90 4.35 18.62
CA ARG A 89 6.02 3.68 19.29
C ARG A 89 5.76 3.72 20.80
N LYS A 90 5.37 2.58 21.38
CA LYS A 90 5.40 2.41 22.84
C LYS A 90 6.85 2.58 23.33
N PRO A 91 7.06 3.20 24.51
CA PRO A 91 8.38 3.36 25.09
C PRO A 91 9.05 2.02 25.38
#